data_AF-A0A9E5TG69-F1
#
_entry.id   AF-A0A9E5TG69-F1
#
_cell.length_a   1.000
_cell.length_b   1.000
_cell.length_c   1.000
_cell.angle_alpha   90.00
_cell.angle_beta   90.00
_cell.angle_gamma   90.00
#
_symmetry.space_group_name_H-M   'P 1'
#
loop_
_entity.id
_entity.type
_entity.pdbx_description
1 polymer ?
#
loop_
_entity_poly.entity_id
_entity_poly.type
_entity_poly.pdbx_seq_one_letter_code
_entity_poly.pdbx_strand_id
1 'polypeptide(L)'
;TAVGMGGDAFVGTTLIDLLTLFEEDDETEVVAFFGEVGTSVEEDAAEFIKQGGFTKPLVGYVSGRYARPGVRFGHAGAMVSRGMGTAQGKIAALREAGATMVDHFGEIGEVAKNVLTEYRSSREQ
;
A
#
# COMPACT_ATOMS: atom_id res chain seq x y z
N THR A 1 -12.68 1.40 9.27
CA THR A 1 -11.54 1.52 10.21
C THR A 1 -10.45 2.41 9.63
N ALA A 2 -9.70 3.15 10.45
CA ALA A 2 -8.55 3.95 9.99
C ALA A 2 -7.38 3.80 10.98
N VAL A 3 -6.18 3.55 10.48
CA VAL A 3 -4.98 3.27 11.28
C VAL A 3 -3.79 4.02 10.73
N GLY A 4 -2.97 4.61 11.61
CA GLY A 4 -1.67 5.16 11.25
C GLY A 4 -0.54 4.29 11.81
N MET A 5 0.32 3.76 10.95
CA MET A 5 1.45 2.91 11.36
C MET A 5 2.62 3.67 12.00
N GLY A 6 2.70 4.98 11.75
CA GLY A 6 3.90 5.77 12.03
C GLY A 6 4.95 5.65 10.92
N GLY A 7 5.89 6.59 10.87
CA GLY A 7 6.96 6.66 9.84
C GLY A 7 8.33 6.19 10.33
N ASP A 8 8.41 5.60 11.52
CA ASP A 8 9.67 5.15 12.09
C ASP A 8 10.19 3.90 11.37
N ALA A 9 11.51 3.70 11.39
CA ALA A 9 12.15 2.55 10.75
C ALA A 9 11.72 1.20 11.36
N PHE A 10 11.24 1.23 12.60
CA PHE A 10 10.70 0.08 13.32
C PHE A 10 9.33 0.47 13.86
N VAL A 11 8.31 -0.19 13.34
CA VAL A 11 6.91 0.00 13.75
C VAL A 11 6.45 -1.19 14.58
N GLY A 12 5.54 -0.96 15.52
CA GLY A 12 4.97 -2.03 16.35
C GLY A 12 3.94 -2.89 15.61
N THR A 13 3.28 -2.31 14.60
CA THR A 13 2.31 -2.99 13.74
C THR A 13 2.67 -2.71 12.29
N THR A 14 2.92 -3.76 11.52
CA THR A 14 3.35 -3.67 10.12
C THR A 14 2.17 -3.56 9.17
N LEU A 15 2.44 -3.23 7.90
CA LEU A 15 1.39 -3.24 6.86
C LEU A 15 0.82 -4.65 6.66
N ILE A 16 1.65 -5.69 6.73
CA ILE A 16 1.20 -7.08 6.62
C ILE A 16 0.25 -7.43 7.76
N ASP A 17 0.59 -7.07 9.01
CA ASP A 17 -0.31 -7.31 10.15
C ASP A 17 -1.68 -6.65 9.95
N LEU A 18 -1.70 -5.41 9.45
CA LEU A 18 -2.96 -4.71 9.15
C LEU A 18 -3.72 -5.36 8.01
N LEU A 19 -3.06 -5.78 6.93
CA LEU A 19 -3.69 -6.48 5.82
C LEU A 19 -4.29 -7.81 6.28
N THR A 20 -3.61 -8.57 7.14
CA THR A 20 -4.16 -9.79 7.75
C THR A 20 -5.43 -9.49 8.55
N LEU A 21 -5.40 -8.47 9.41
CA LEU A 21 -6.58 -8.07 10.18
C LEU A 21 -7.74 -7.61 9.29
N PHE A 22 -7.46 -6.88 8.20
CA PHE A 22 -8.46 -6.47 7.23
C PHE A 22 -8.99 -7.62 6.36
N GLU A 23 -8.18 -8.64 6.09
CA GLU A 23 -8.63 -9.85 5.40
C GLU A 23 -9.63 -10.63 6.27
N GLU A 24 -9.35 -10.76 7.56
CA GLU A 24 -10.20 -11.48 8.52
C GLU A 24 -11.50 -10.74 8.90
N ASP A 25 -11.57 -9.43 8.67
CA ASP A 25 -12.75 -8.61 8.96
C ASP A 25 -13.79 -8.66 7.83
N ASP A 26 -14.87 -9.42 8.01
CA ASP A 26 -15.96 -9.57 7.03
C ASP A 26 -16.64 -8.24 6.63
N GLU A 27 -16.57 -7.19 7.47
CA GLU A 27 -17.10 -5.87 7.13
C GLU A 27 -16.15 -5.04 6.24
N THR A 28 -14.87 -5.43 6.17
CA THR A 28 -13.90 -4.78 5.28
C THR A 28 -14.08 -5.32 3.86
N GLU A 29 -14.49 -4.43 2.95
CA GLU A 29 -14.67 -4.74 1.52
C GLU A 29 -13.63 -4.10 0.61
N VAL A 30 -12.94 -3.04 1.06
CA VAL A 30 -11.87 -2.36 0.33
C VAL A 30 -10.89 -1.74 1.32
N VAL A 31 -9.61 -1.84 1.03
CA VAL A 31 -8.56 -1.14 1.78
C VAL A 31 -7.94 -0.07 0.90
N ALA A 32 -7.86 1.15 1.42
CA ALA A 32 -7.10 2.24 0.81
C ALA A 32 -5.89 2.55 1.69
N PHE A 33 -4.70 2.70 1.09
CA PHE A 33 -3.47 2.96 1.84
C PHE A 33 -2.65 4.10 1.22
N PHE A 34 -1.89 4.78 2.09
CA PHE A 34 -0.91 5.80 1.74
C PHE A 34 0.47 5.32 2.20
N GLY A 35 1.39 5.14 1.26
CA GLY A 35 2.77 4.77 1.48
C GLY A 35 3.76 5.91 1.24
N GLU A 36 5.01 5.68 1.63
CA GLU A 36 6.12 6.62 1.49
C GLU A 36 7.32 5.92 0.83
N VAL A 37 8.19 6.71 0.22
CA VAL A 37 9.50 6.23 -0.21
C VAL A 37 10.36 5.78 0.99
N GLY A 38 11.17 4.74 0.78
CA GLY A 38 12.06 4.16 1.79
C GLY A 38 11.51 2.89 2.44
N THR A 39 12.37 2.16 3.17
CA THR A 39 12.10 0.79 3.69
C THR A 39 11.66 -0.20 2.59
N SER A 40 11.31 -1.43 2.98
CA SER A 40 10.73 -2.45 2.08
C SER A 40 9.25 -2.72 2.32
N VAL A 41 8.58 -1.97 3.21
CA VAL A 41 7.23 -2.30 3.72
C VAL A 41 6.21 -2.62 2.61
N GLU A 42 6.10 -1.77 1.59
CA GLU A 42 5.18 -1.97 0.47
C GLU A 42 5.60 -3.11 -0.47
N GLU A 43 6.90 -3.36 -0.60
CA GLU A 43 7.43 -4.47 -1.41
C GLU A 43 7.15 -5.81 -0.71
N ASP A 44 7.33 -5.86 0.62
CA ASP A 44 7.01 -7.03 1.45
C ASP A 44 5.50 -7.30 1.45
N ALA A 45 4.67 -6.25 1.52
CA ALA A 45 3.22 -6.37 1.40
C ALA A 45 2.80 -6.86 0.00
N ALA A 46 3.47 -6.40 -1.06
CA ALA A 46 3.21 -6.89 -2.42
C ALA A 46 3.50 -8.40 -2.54
N GLU A 47 4.60 -8.88 -1.97
CA GLU A 47 4.92 -10.31 -1.94
C GLU A 47 3.89 -11.10 -1.13
N PHE A 48 3.47 -10.60 0.03
CA PHE A 48 2.41 -11.20 0.85
C PHE A 48 1.08 -11.33 0.09
N ILE A 49 0.68 -10.29 -0.65
CA ILE A 49 -0.52 -10.32 -1.52
C ILE A 49 -0.35 -11.38 -2.63
N LYS A 50 0.80 -11.43 -3.31
CA LYS A 50 1.09 -12.44 -4.34
C LYS A 50 1.01 -13.87 -3.83
N GLN A 51 1.34 -14.10 -2.55
CA GLN A 51 1.23 -15.39 -1.87
C GLN A 51 -0.21 -15.74 -1.43
N GLY A 52 -1.19 -14.86 -1.69
CA GLY A 52 -2.59 -15.05 -1.31
C GLY A 52 -2.90 -14.65 0.12
N GLY A 53 -2.03 -13.89 0.78
CA GLY A 53 -2.23 -13.42 2.15
C GLY A 53 -3.28 -12.32 2.30
N PHE A 54 -3.66 -11.68 1.20
CA PHE A 54 -4.70 -10.66 1.15
C PHE A 54 -5.39 -10.72 -0.21
N THR A 55 -6.73 -10.84 -0.22
CA THR A 55 -7.50 -11.06 -1.45
C THR A 55 -8.52 -9.96 -1.74
N LYS A 56 -8.80 -9.12 -0.75
CA LYS A 56 -9.69 -7.97 -0.90
C LYS A 56 -9.05 -6.88 -1.77
N PRO A 57 -9.84 -6.01 -2.40
CA PRO A 57 -9.30 -4.92 -3.21
C PRO A 57 -8.43 -3.96 -2.38
N LEU A 58 -7.21 -3.70 -2.88
CA LEU A 58 -6.27 -2.73 -2.33
C LEU A 58 -6.09 -1.56 -3.29
N VAL A 59 -6.31 -0.34 -2.80
CA VAL A 59 -6.05 0.92 -3.53
C VAL A 59 -4.95 1.69 -2.82
N GLY A 60 -3.95 2.18 -3.55
CA GLY A 60 -2.75 2.74 -2.94
C GLY A 60 -2.20 3.97 -3.62
N TYR A 61 -1.50 4.79 -2.84
CA TYR A 61 -0.62 5.84 -3.34
C TYR A 61 0.73 5.76 -2.62
N VAL A 62 1.83 5.96 -3.34
CA VAL A 62 3.17 6.06 -2.75
C VAL A 62 3.72 7.46 -3.04
N SER A 63 4.00 8.19 -1.97
CA SER A 63 4.61 9.52 -2.04
C SER A 63 6.12 9.46 -2.32
N GLY A 64 6.73 10.61 -2.62
CA GLY A 64 8.18 10.67 -2.84
C GLY A 64 8.66 10.23 -4.22
N ARG A 65 7.79 10.20 -5.24
CA ARG A 65 8.16 9.85 -6.64
C ARG A 65 9.30 10.69 -7.24
N TYR A 66 9.44 11.94 -6.78
CA TYR A 66 10.49 12.87 -7.21
C TYR A 66 11.67 12.94 -6.23
N ALA A 67 11.75 11.97 -5.29
CA ALA A 67 12.86 11.86 -4.36
C ALA A 67 14.18 11.71 -5.12
N ARG A 68 15.14 12.59 -4.79
CA ARG A 68 16.51 12.46 -5.31
C ARG A 68 17.27 11.41 -4.49
N PRO A 69 18.16 10.63 -5.12
CA PRO A 69 19.05 9.73 -4.39
C PRO A 69 19.83 10.48 -3.30
N GLY A 70 19.91 9.90 -2.10
CA GLY A 70 20.62 10.48 -0.96
C GLY A 70 19.85 11.53 -0.14
N VAL A 71 18.59 11.82 -0.49
CA VAL A 71 17.71 12.69 0.33
C VAL A 71 17.05 11.85 1.42
N ARG A 72 17.25 12.25 2.69
CA ARG A 72 16.43 11.77 3.81
C ARG A 72 15.14 12.58 3.85
N PHE A 73 13.99 11.90 3.74
CA PHE A 73 12.70 12.50 4.04
C PHE A 73 12.47 12.49 5.56
N GLY A 74 11.56 13.34 6.04
CA GLY A 74 11.49 13.75 7.45
C GLY A 74 11.26 12.64 8.47
N HIS A 75 10.78 11.47 8.05
CA HIS A 75 10.58 10.31 8.92
C HIS A 75 11.81 9.38 8.95
N ALA A 76 12.11 8.82 10.13
CA ALA A 76 13.33 8.05 10.38
C ALA A 76 13.47 6.78 9.50
N GLY A 77 12.37 6.28 8.94
CA GLY A 77 12.32 5.11 8.04
C GLY A 77 12.64 5.39 6.58
N ALA A 78 12.66 6.64 6.12
CA ALA A 78 12.82 6.98 4.70
C ALA A 78 14.29 6.83 4.22
N MET A 79 14.80 5.60 4.25
CA MET A 79 16.09 5.21 3.68
C MET A 79 15.87 4.36 2.44
N VAL A 80 16.38 4.85 1.30
CA VAL A 80 16.47 4.10 0.05
C VAL A 80 17.85 3.46 -0.02
N SER A 81 17.92 2.14 -0.11
CA SER A 81 19.18 1.39 -0.17
C SER A 81 19.21 0.49 -1.40
N ARG A 82 20.26 0.63 -2.23
CA ARG A 82 20.56 -0.25 -3.37
C ARG A 82 19.35 -0.58 -4.27
N GLY A 83 18.54 0.42 -4.61
CA GLY A 83 17.40 0.27 -5.53
C GLY A 83 16.08 -0.17 -4.88
N MET A 84 16.13 -0.70 -3.65
CA MET A 84 14.93 -1.04 -2.87
C MET A 84 14.39 0.18 -2.13
N GLY A 85 13.07 0.22 -1.95
CA GLY A 85 12.39 1.32 -1.29
C GLY A 85 12.22 2.56 -2.17
N THR A 86 12.50 2.49 -3.47
CA THR A 86 12.16 3.58 -4.40
C THR A 86 10.64 3.64 -4.57
N ALA A 87 10.07 4.84 -4.71
CA ALA A 87 8.63 4.98 -4.93
C ALA A 87 8.18 4.22 -6.19
N GLN A 88 8.96 4.28 -7.27
CA GLN A 88 8.68 3.55 -8.50
C GLN A 88 8.71 2.03 -8.30
N GLY A 89 9.72 1.51 -7.59
CA GLY A 89 9.83 0.08 -7.29
C GLY A 89 8.65 -0.42 -6.46
N LYS A 90 8.27 0.30 -5.41
CA LYS A 90 7.10 -0.01 -4.57
C LYS A 90 5.80 -0.03 -5.37
N ILE A 91 5.57 0.99 -6.20
CA ILE A 91 4.38 1.07 -7.06
C ILE A 91 4.33 -0.10 -8.04
N ALA A 92 5.47 -0.44 -8.67
CA ALA A 92 5.54 -1.56 -9.60
C ALA A 92 5.24 -2.89 -8.90
N ALA A 93 5.87 -3.16 -7.75
CA ALA A 93 5.65 -4.38 -6.97
C ALA A 93 4.18 -4.54 -6.56
N LEU A 94 3.55 -3.48 -6.07
CA LEU A 94 2.14 -3.49 -5.68
C LEU A 94 1.20 -3.67 -6.87
N ARG A 95 1.47 -3.02 -8.01
CA ARG A 95 0.67 -3.21 -9.23
C ARG A 95 0.76 -4.66 -9.72
N GLU A 96 1.95 -5.25 -9.71
CA GLU A 96 2.13 -6.67 -10.06
C GLU A 96 1.43 -7.61 -9.09
N ALA A 97 1.25 -7.20 -7.84
CA ALA A 97 0.48 -7.95 -6.84
C ALA A 97 -1.04 -7.80 -6.99
N GLY A 98 -1.51 -6.94 -7.90
CA GLY A 98 -2.95 -6.71 -8.14
C GLY A 98 -3.52 -5.50 -7.40
N ALA A 99 -2.70 -4.71 -6.71
CA ALA A 99 -3.15 -3.46 -6.09
C ALA A 99 -3.37 -2.36 -7.14
N THR A 100 -4.40 -1.55 -6.94
CA THR A 100 -4.70 -0.39 -7.78
C THR A 100 -3.91 0.82 -7.28
N MET A 101 -2.85 1.21 -7.99
CA MET A 101 -2.00 2.33 -7.59
C MET A 101 -2.32 3.61 -8.36
N VAL A 102 -2.74 4.66 -7.64
CA VAL A 102 -3.06 5.98 -8.20
C VAL A 102 -1.82 6.86 -8.33
N ASP A 103 -1.89 7.84 -9.23
CA ASP A 103 -0.78 8.74 -9.52
C ASP A 103 -0.85 10.05 -8.74
N HIS A 104 -2.06 10.49 -8.40
CA HIS A 104 -2.31 11.65 -7.56
C HIS A 104 -3.05 11.27 -6.28
N PHE A 105 -2.60 11.81 -5.15
CA PHE A 105 -3.22 11.54 -3.84
C PHE A 105 -4.73 11.84 -3.82
N GLY A 106 -5.17 12.87 -4.54
CA GLY A 106 -6.59 13.24 -4.64
C GLY A 106 -7.48 12.19 -5.34
N GLU A 107 -6.89 11.25 -6.08
CA GLU A 107 -7.64 10.22 -6.81
C GLU A 107 -8.03 9.03 -5.93
N ILE A 108 -7.40 8.84 -4.76
CA ILE A 108 -7.62 7.66 -3.90
C ILE A 108 -9.11 7.46 -3.62
N GLY A 109 -9.83 8.52 -3.24
CA GLY A 109 -11.23 8.42 -2.84
C GLY A 109 -12.15 7.99 -3.99
N GLU A 110 -11.97 8.58 -5.17
CA GLU A 110 -12.77 8.25 -6.35
C GLU A 110 -12.47 6.82 -6.84
N VAL A 111 -11.18 6.48 -6.93
CA VAL A 111 -10.75 5.14 -7.39
C VAL A 111 -11.18 4.06 -6.40
N ALA A 112 -11.05 4.28 -5.09
CA ALA A 112 -11.52 3.33 -4.08
C ALA A 112 -13.04 3.10 -4.15
N LYS A 113 -13.82 4.16 -4.41
CA LYS A 113 -15.27 4.03 -4.60
C LYS A 113 -15.61 3.19 -5.84
N ASN A 114 -14.91 3.42 -6.95
CA ASN A 114 -15.14 2.68 -8.19
C ASN A 114 -14.78 1.20 -8.01
N VAL A 115 -13.59 0.92 -7.46
CA VAL A 115 -13.12 -0.44 -7.16
C VAL A 115 -14.08 -1.17 -6.21
N LEU A 116 -14.58 -0.51 -5.16
CA LEU A 116 -15.59 -1.10 -4.27
C LEU A 116 -16.89 -1.45 -5.00
N THR A 117 -17.33 -0.57 -5.90
CA THR A 117 -18.56 -0.81 -6.68
C THR A 117 -18.39 -2.03 -7.58
N GLU A 118 -17.28 -2.12 -8.31
CA GLU A 118 -16.95 -3.27 -9.17
C GLU A 118 -16.83 -4.56 -8.36
N TYR A 119 -16.15 -4.51 -7.20
CA TYR A 119 -15.99 -5.65 -6.31
C TYR A 119 -17.34 -6.20 -5.86
N ARG A 120 -18.25 -5.35 -5.37
CA ARG A 120 -19.61 -5.76 -4.99
C ARG A 120 -20.37 -6.39 -6.16
N SER A 121 -20.33 -5.77 -7.34
CA SER A 121 -21.00 -6.31 -8.53
C SER A 121 -20.47 -7.68 -8.98
N SER A 122 -19.19 -7.98 -8.72
CA SER A 122 -18.60 -9.30 -9.03
C SER A 122 -18.94 -10.40 -8.02
N ARG A 123 -19.37 -10.05 -6.81
CA ARG A 123 -19.77 -11.01 -5.77
C ARG A 123 -21.26 -11.35 -5.76
N GLU A 124 -22.07 -10.51 -6.39
CA GLU A 124 -23.51 -10.73 -6.56
C GLU A 124 -23.86 -11.64 -7.75
N GLN A 125 -22.88 -11.94 -8.62
CA GLN A 125 -23.00 -12.85 -9.78
C GLN A 125 -22.54 -14.26 -9.42
#